data_AF-A0AAJ0FVU5-F1
#
_entry.id   AF-A0AAJ0FVU5-F1
#
_cell.length_a   1.000
_cell.length_b   1.000
_cell.length_c   1.000
_cell.angle_alpha   90.00
_cell.angle_beta   90.00
_cell.angle_gamma   90.00
#
_symmetry.space_group_name_H-M   'P 1'
#
loop_
_entity.id
_entity.type
_entity.pdbx_description
1 polymer ?
#
loop_
_entity_poly.entity_id
_entity_poly.type
_entity_poly.pdbx_seq_one_letter_code
_entity_poly.pdbx_strand_id
1 'polypeptide(L)'
;MGQTHSDSNPRHRSREDLAQELALRFKDKCFTSLEFYSLKDVFKSLADQQGSVRYLKEDTVARYLEVPDILGASPVVFQMVSYLGAFPFLQDAPVVLELPQTIMVIAIMTERYKRVLARGSADRTKLIFKSLAVYDRKASEVAAPQGPTVSKNNSGAPKTANGGFAVDLPGEDESYDDDDDLVLTAYELLDIQDAVKQGSAPEFHGAIIPTDNFRKLLMLLLLVAPLDAQESISQYSNRVAGTELEQLRATAECILASFVDVETAPGIKYRHFKTIIPALVPNLFNSFNALFEHFLFSKNLDFSKQSIGVGKHGNPSPKPAQPLLSDKGDILNDHMLSQLSLFLPGSSLFRRTRRLYSGNNAGFSMGGFDSKVLHWRAPTILLVSGTILADIPSGGQEASFADSLPPKRFRNGTKGGRVTYGVYVREPWKHTHKECFGDSETVLFQLEPIHDVFSASTINTDYVAFTKPPGNQACLTFGAPHPQPRKSSRIDTHYSLGAVSLLLNDSFEFGVFNHDYTSRGGAFHTSILRKYDFQDRFEIDQLEVWGCGGDNEAKAQAERWAWQEREAEARRRVNLGTGDIETDRALLEMAGLVGASRSGGSMA
;
A
#
# COMPACT_ATOMS: atom_id res chain seq x y z
N MET A 1 45.58 57.09 -22.05
CA MET A 1 44.79 56.54 -23.18
C MET A 1 45.07 55.05 -23.25
N GLY A 2 44.22 54.23 -22.63
CA GLY A 2 44.32 52.78 -22.66
C GLY A 2 42.92 52.23 -22.45
N GLN A 3 42.20 51.99 -23.54
CA GLN A 3 40.89 51.34 -23.50
C GLN A 3 41.11 49.83 -23.47
N THR A 4 40.85 49.23 -22.31
CA THR A 4 40.57 47.80 -22.19
C THR A 4 39.17 47.56 -22.75
N HIS A 5 39.10 46.95 -23.93
CA HIS A 5 37.85 46.36 -24.44
C HIS A 5 37.46 45.20 -23.53
N SER A 6 36.47 45.44 -22.69
CA SER A 6 35.69 44.40 -22.02
C SER A 6 34.89 43.63 -23.08
N ASP A 7 35.18 42.34 -23.22
CA ASP A 7 34.34 41.40 -23.97
C ASP A 7 32.91 41.40 -23.39
N SER A 8 32.00 42.12 -24.04
CA SER A 8 30.59 42.23 -23.66
C SER A 8 29.73 41.29 -24.50
N ASN A 9 30.01 39.99 -24.42
CA ASN A 9 29.07 38.96 -24.86
C ASN A 9 29.10 37.81 -23.84
N PRO A 10 28.10 37.71 -22.93
CA PRO A 10 27.94 36.50 -22.15
C PRO A 10 27.71 35.33 -23.13
N ARG A 11 28.58 34.32 -23.11
CA ARG A 11 28.37 33.09 -23.88
C ARG A 11 27.02 32.51 -23.45
N HIS A 12 26.01 32.58 -24.32
CA HIS A 12 24.77 31.83 -24.12
C HIS A 12 25.14 30.35 -24.03
N ARG A 13 25.01 29.76 -22.83
CA ARG A 13 25.22 28.33 -22.62
C ARG A 13 24.14 27.56 -23.38
N SER A 14 24.52 26.55 -24.15
CA SER A 14 23.53 25.70 -24.83
C SER A 14 22.77 24.85 -23.81
N ARG A 15 21.56 24.37 -24.16
CA ARG A 15 20.80 23.45 -23.31
C ARG A 15 21.56 22.15 -23.05
N GLU A 16 22.30 21.67 -24.04
CA GLU A 16 23.16 20.49 -23.92
C GLU A 16 24.29 20.72 -22.91
N ASP A 17 24.96 21.87 -22.94
CA ASP A 17 26.00 22.22 -21.96
C ASP A 17 25.44 22.27 -20.53
N LEU A 18 24.23 22.81 -20.37
CA LEU A 18 23.55 22.92 -19.08
C LEU A 18 23.09 21.55 -18.54
N ALA A 19 22.57 20.68 -19.40
CA ALA A 19 22.22 19.30 -19.04
C ALA A 19 23.48 18.50 -18.64
N GLN A 20 24.59 18.71 -19.36
CA GLN A 20 25.88 18.11 -19.03
C GLN A 20 26.42 18.61 -17.67
N GLU A 21 26.31 19.91 -17.40
CA GLU A 21 26.69 20.48 -16.11
C GLU A 21 25.87 19.87 -14.96
N LEU A 22 24.55 19.72 -15.15
CA LEU A 22 23.68 19.09 -14.15
C LEU A 22 24.06 17.62 -13.92
N ALA A 23 24.30 16.85 -14.98
CA ALA A 23 24.73 15.47 -14.88
C ALA A 23 26.06 15.33 -14.12
N LEU A 24 27.00 16.26 -14.31
CA LEU A 24 28.25 16.33 -13.53
C LEU A 24 27.98 16.61 -12.04
N ARG A 25 27.05 17.51 -11.72
CA ARG A 25 26.67 17.77 -10.31
C ARG A 25 26.03 16.55 -9.66
N PHE A 26 25.13 15.85 -10.36
CA PHE A 26 24.58 14.58 -9.87
C PHE A 26 25.67 13.52 -9.71
N LYS A 27 26.56 13.35 -10.70
CA LYS A 27 27.70 12.46 -10.60
C LYS A 27 28.48 12.66 -9.30
N ASP A 28 28.86 13.91 -9.01
CA ASP A 28 29.78 14.23 -7.92
C ASP A 28 29.11 14.23 -6.52
N LYS A 29 27.79 14.34 -6.44
CA LYS A 29 27.05 14.43 -5.16
C LYS A 29 26.16 13.22 -4.86
N CYS A 30 25.67 12.52 -5.89
CA CYS A 30 24.73 11.40 -5.74
C CYS A 30 25.43 10.04 -5.72
N PHE A 31 26.66 9.95 -6.26
CA PHE A 31 27.38 8.67 -6.40
C PHE A 31 28.74 8.73 -5.73
N THR A 32 29.15 7.61 -5.15
CA THR A 32 30.54 7.39 -4.75
C THR A 32 31.42 7.13 -5.97
N SER A 33 32.74 7.29 -5.82
CA SER A 33 33.69 7.00 -6.90
C SER A 33 33.58 5.56 -7.42
N LEU A 34 33.28 4.60 -6.53
CA LEU A 34 33.10 3.19 -6.90
C LEU A 34 31.79 2.99 -7.67
N GLU A 35 30.67 3.51 -7.19
CA GLU A 35 29.37 3.41 -7.88
C GLU A 35 29.42 4.06 -9.27
N PHE A 36 30.07 5.22 -9.41
CA PHE A 36 30.22 5.86 -10.71
C PHE A 36 31.12 5.06 -11.67
N TYR A 37 32.19 4.46 -11.15
CA TYR A 37 33.03 3.57 -11.95
C TYR A 37 32.23 2.35 -12.43
N SER A 38 31.47 1.71 -11.54
CA SER A 38 30.55 0.62 -11.88
C SER A 38 29.53 1.04 -12.94
N LEU A 39 28.89 2.19 -12.76
CA LEU A 39 27.93 2.74 -13.71
C LEU A 39 28.54 2.92 -15.09
N LYS A 40 29.75 3.49 -15.16
CA LYS A 40 30.47 3.69 -16.42
C LYS A 40 30.83 2.36 -17.09
N ASP A 41 31.20 1.35 -16.31
CA ASP A 41 31.51 0.02 -16.82
C ASP A 41 30.25 -0.67 -17.37
N VAL A 42 29.16 -0.66 -16.59
CA VAL A 42 27.84 -1.16 -17.01
C VAL A 42 27.37 -0.47 -18.28
N PHE A 43 27.37 0.87 -18.31
CA PHE A 43 26.99 1.64 -19.49
C PHE A 43 27.81 1.25 -20.72
N LYS A 44 29.15 1.16 -20.58
CA LYS A 44 30.01 0.75 -21.70
C LYS A 44 29.75 -0.66 -22.19
N SER A 45 29.37 -1.58 -21.30
CA SER A 45 29.07 -2.96 -21.66
C SER A 45 27.73 -3.12 -22.38
N LEU A 46 26.78 -2.22 -22.10
CA LEU A 46 25.43 -2.26 -22.65
C LEU A 46 25.24 -1.35 -23.86
N ALA A 47 25.95 -0.23 -23.92
CA ALA A 47 25.70 0.80 -24.93
C ALA A 47 26.07 0.34 -26.33
N ASP A 48 25.16 0.56 -27.27
CA ASP A 48 25.43 0.47 -28.68
C ASP A 48 26.23 1.70 -29.13
N GLN A 49 27.00 1.55 -30.20
CA GLN A 49 27.77 2.64 -30.78
C GLN A 49 27.30 2.94 -32.20
N GLN A 50 26.94 4.20 -32.45
CA GLN A 50 26.65 4.71 -33.79
C GLN A 50 27.50 5.95 -34.04
N GLY A 51 28.54 5.81 -34.86
CA GLY A 51 29.54 6.85 -35.04
C GLY A 51 30.31 7.14 -33.74
N SER A 52 30.28 8.39 -33.30
CA SER A 52 30.89 8.85 -32.04
C SER A 52 29.98 8.73 -30.82
N VAL A 53 28.69 8.45 -31.01
CA VAL A 53 27.68 8.44 -29.95
C VAL A 53 27.50 7.03 -29.40
N ARG A 54 27.45 6.91 -28.08
CA ARG A 54 27.10 5.67 -27.37
C ARG A 54 25.79 5.86 -26.63
N TYR A 55 24.86 4.93 -26.81
CA TYR A 55 23.52 5.05 -26.26
C TYR A 55 22.91 3.71 -25.87
N LEU A 56 21.91 3.77 -24.98
CA LEU A 56 21.12 2.61 -24.58
C LEU A 56 19.80 2.55 -25.36
N LYS A 57 19.45 1.35 -25.85
CA LYS A 57 18.17 1.04 -26.49
C LYS A 57 17.20 0.41 -25.50
N GLU A 58 15.91 0.45 -25.83
CA GLU A 58 14.82 -0.18 -25.06
C GLU A 58 15.13 -1.64 -24.71
N ASP A 59 15.34 -2.49 -25.71
CA ASP A 59 15.61 -3.92 -25.51
C ASP A 59 16.82 -4.17 -24.62
N THR A 60 17.83 -3.29 -24.68
CA THR A 60 19.03 -3.41 -23.86
C THR A 60 18.75 -3.07 -22.41
N VAL A 61 18.02 -1.98 -22.15
CA VAL A 61 17.62 -1.58 -20.78
C VAL A 61 16.69 -2.62 -20.17
N ALA A 62 15.67 -3.06 -20.91
CA ALA A 62 14.70 -4.05 -20.46
C ALA A 62 15.35 -5.39 -20.10
N ARG A 63 16.26 -5.89 -20.96
CA ARG A 63 17.02 -7.11 -20.69
C ARG A 63 18.00 -6.96 -19.52
N TYR A 64 18.64 -5.80 -19.38
CA TYR A 64 19.55 -5.55 -18.25
C TYR A 64 18.82 -5.51 -16.92
N LEU A 65 17.64 -4.87 -16.88
CA LEU A 65 16.76 -4.83 -15.73
C LEU A 65 15.97 -6.13 -15.52
N GLU A 66 16.10 -7.11 -16.43
CA GLU A 66 15.41 -8.40 -16.39
C GLU A 66 13.87 -8.25 -16.33
N VAL A 67 13.32 -7.24 -17.01
CA VAL A 67 11.88 -7.00 -17.08
C VAL A 67 11.20 -8.14 -17.86
N PRO A 68 10.22 -8.86 -17.27
CA PRO A 68 9.56 -9.95 -17.99
C PRO A 68 8.69 -9.44 -19.14
N ASP A 69 8.95 -9.93 -20.36
CA ASP A 69 8.24 -9.51 -21.58
C ASP A 69 6.71 -9.71 -21.49
N ILE A 70 6.26 -10.73 -20.76
CA ILE A 70 4.84 -11.04 -20.54
C ILE A 70 4.07 -9.90 -19.87
N LEU A 71 4.75 -9.02 -19.14
CA LEU A 71 4.13 -7.84 -18.52
C LEU A 71 3.89 -6.72 -19.53
N GLY A 72 4.59 -6.71 -20.65
CA GLY A 72 4.55 -5.60 -21.62
C GLY A 72 4.99 -4.26 -21.03
N ALA A 73 5.73 -4.26 -19.92
CA ALA A 73 6.13 -3.05 -19.19
C ALA A 73 7.38 -2.37 -19.78
N SER A 74 8.16 -3.08 -20.61
CA SER A 74 9.41 -2.58 -21.20
C SER A 74 9.25 -1.25 -21.96
N PRO A 75 8.25 -1.08 -22.85
CA PRO A 75 8.06 0.19 -23.55
C PRO A 75 7.66 1.33 -22.60
N VAL A 76 6.88 1.01 -21.56
CA VAL A 76 6.44 1.99 -20.57
C VAL A 76 7.63 2.50 -19.75
N VAL A 77 8.47 1.58 -19.25
CA VAL A 77 9.68 1.94 -18.50
C VAL A 77 10.66 2.72 -19.38
N PHE A 78 10.85 2.31 -20.64
CA PHE A 78 11.75 3.02 -21.54
C PHE A 78 11.22 4.42 -21.89
N GLN A 79 9.92 4.58 -22.14
CA GLN A 79 9.29 5.89 -22.29
C GLN A 79 9.58 6.78 -21.06
N MET A 80 9.40 6.25 -19.85
CA MET A 80 9.70 6.99 -18.62
C MET A 80 11.16 7.43 -18.59
N VAL A 81 12.08 6.49 -18.80
CA VAL A 81 13.53 6.73 -18.72
C VAL A 81 14.00 7.73 -19.79
N SER A 82 13.52 7.61 -21.03
CA SER A 82 13.80 8.56 -22.11
C SER A 82 13.20 9.95 -21.86
N TYR A 83 12.07 10.04 -21.16
CA TYR A 83 11.52 11.33 -20.74
C TYR A 83 12.33 11.96 -19.60
N LEU A 84 12.66 11.18 -18.58
CA LEU A 84 13.47 11.64 -17.44
C LEU A 84 14.89 12.04 -17.84
N GLY A 85 15.45 11.41 -18.87
CA GLY A 85 16.73 11.81 -19.45
C GLY A 85 16.73 13.24 -20.01
N ALA A 86 15.57 13.83 -20.32
CA ALA A 86 15.47 15.21 -20.77
C ALA A 86 15.51 16.23 -19.62
N PHE A 87 15.51 15.79 -18.36
CA PHE A 87 15.51 16.69 -17.20
C PHE A 87 16.75 17.61 -17.21
N PRO A 88 16.62 18.93 -16.97
CA PRO A 88 15.41 19.66 -16.60
C PRO A 88 14.60 20.20 -17.80
N PHE A 89 15.11 20.10 -19.03
CA PHE A 89 14.48 20.59 -20.26
C PHE A 89 13.49 19.58 -20.85
N LEU A 90 12.39 19.32 -20.14
CA LEU A 90 11.44 18.24 -20.48
C LEU A 90 10.80 18.33 -21.88
N GLN A 91 10.81 19.51 -22.51
CA GLN A 91 10.35 19.71 -23.89
C GLN A 91 11.20 18.98 -24.94
N ASP A 92 12.44 18.63 -24.59
CA ASP A 92 13.37 17.94 -25.47
C ASP A 92 13.15 16.40 -25.41
N ALA A 93 12.20 15.93 -24.60
CA ALA A 93 11.83 14.52 -24.51
C ALA A 93 11.06 14.03 -25.75
N PRO A 94 11.21 12.75 -26.16
CA PRO A 94 12.14 11.76 -25.60
C PRO A 94 13.58 11.98 -26.08
N VAL A 95 14.56 11.74 -25.19
CA VAL A 95 15.99 11.85 -25.54
C VAL A 95 16.66 10.50 -25.74
N VAL A 96 17.78 10.53 -26.47
CA VAL A 96 18.70 9.39 -26.57
C VAL A 96 19.46 9.23 -25.26
N LEU A 97 19.50 8.01 -24.74
CA LEU A 97 20.11 7.70 -23.44
C LEU A 97 21.63 7.53 -23.55
N GLU A 98 22.34 8.64 -23.63
CA GLU A 98 23.79 8.63 -23.44
C GLU A 98 24.16 8.57 -21.94
N LEU A 99 25.46 8.57 -21.63
CA LEU A 99 25.93 8.47 -20.24
C LEU A 99 25.39 9.61 -19.35
N PRO A 100 25.39 10.90 -19.76
CA PRO A 100 24.84 11.98 -18.95
C PRO A 100 23.35 11.79 -18.61
N GLN A 101 22.54 11.41 -19.59
CA GLN A 101 21.11 11.13 -19.43
C GLN A 101 20.90 9.94 -18.50
N THR A 102 21.72 8.89 -18.63
CA THR A 102 21.68 7.72 -17.74
C THR A 102 21.99 8.10 -16.28
N ILE A 103 22.97 9.00 -16.05
CA ILE A 103 23.27 9.54 -14.71
C ILE A 103 22.05 10.26 -14.13
N MET A 104 21.40 11.12 -14.93
CA MET A 104 20.21 11.86 -14.51
C MET A 104 19.06 10.92 -14.15
N VAL A 105 18.75 9.96 -15.03
CA VAL A 105 17.72 8.94 -14.80
C VAL A 105 17.98 8.20 -13.50
N ILE A 106 19.18 7.67 -13.28
CA ILE A 106 19.46 6.88 -12.08
C ILE A 106 19.37 7.76 -10.84
N ALA A 107 19.89 8.99 -10.88
CA ALA A 107 19.79 9.91 -9.75
C ALA A 107 18.33 10.24 -9.40
N ILE A 108 17.45 10.38 -10.40
CA ILE A 108 16.01 10.63 -10.22
C ILE A 108 15.28 9.38 -9.74
N MET A 109 15.50 8.22 -10.38
CA MET A 109 14.84 6.95 -10.08
C MET A 109 15.23 6.38 -8.70
N THR A 110 16.44 6.66 -8.23
CA THR A 110 16.94 6.27 -6.89
C THR A 110 16.72 7.32 -5.80
N GLU A 111 16.02 8.42 -6.13
CA GLU A 111 15.79 9.58 -5.25
C GLU A 111 17.04 10.32 -4.75
N ARG A 112 18.22 9.97 -5.25
CA ARG A 112 19.49 10.58 -4.86
C ARG A 112 19.61 12.04 -5.34
N TYR A 113 18.79 12.47 -6.31
CA TYR A 113 18.69 13.86 -6.77
C TYR A 113 18.43 14.85 -5.63
N LYS A 114 17.77 14.41 -4.55
CA LYS A 114 17.50 15.22 -3.33
C LYS A 114 18.78 15.79 -2.70
N ARG A 115 19.95 15.18 -2.92
CA ARG A 115 21.25 15.69 -2.45
C ARG A 115 21.72 16.94 -3.20
N VAL A 116 21.24 17.15 -4.43
CA VAL A 116 21.62 18.27 -5.30
C VAL A 116 20.50 19.31 -5.35
N LEU A 117 19.25 18.87 -5.43
CA LEU A 117 18.05 19.71 -5.50
C LEU A 117 17.37 19.83 -4.12
N ALA A 118 18.15 20.10 -3.08
CA ALA A 118 17.68 20.08 -1.69
C ALA A 118 16.83 21.31 -1.29
N ARG A 119 16.80 22.37 -2.12
CA ARG A 119 16.25 23.68 -1.77
C ARG A 119 14.78 23.89 -2.17
N GLY A 120 14.21 23.02 -3.00
CA GLY A 120 12.82 23.11 -3.44
C GLY A 120 11.98 21.89 -3.06
N SER A 121 10.75 21.81 -3.58
CA SER A 121 9.88 20.64 -3.40
C SER A 121 10.61 19.39 -3.91
N ALA A 122 10.86 18.46 -2.98
CA ALA A 122 11.55 17.23 -3.27
C ALA A 122 10.65 16.20 -3.98
N ASP A 123 9.41 16.55 -4.34
CA ASP A 123 8.44 15.62 -4.89
C ASP A 123 8.64 15.40 -6.39
N ARG A 124 9.07 14.19 -6.77
CA ARG A 124 9.17 13.75 -8.17
C ARG A 124 7.86 13.25 -8.76
N THR A 125 6.76 13.21 -7.99
CA THR A 125 5.46 12.66 -8.43
C THR A 125 4.97 13.31 -9.72
N LYS A 126 5.09 14.64 -9.84
CA LYS A 126 4.74 15.37 -11.07
C LYS A 126 5.60 14.96 -12.27
N LEU A 127 6.90 14.78 -12.05
CA LEU A 127 7.83 14.35 -13.08
C LEU A 127 7.55 12.91 -13.54
N ILE A 128 7.23 12.01 -12.61
CA ILE A 128 6.78 10.63 -12.92
C ILE A 128 5.48 10.66 -13.71
N PHE A 129 4.49 11.46 -13.30
CA PHE A 129 3.24 11.62 -14.04
C PHE A 129 3.50 12.05 -15.48
N LYS A 130 4.31 13.09 -15.68
CA LYS A 130 4.65 13.60 -17.01
C LYS A 130 5.37 12.56 -17.87
N SER A 131 6.23 11.74 -17.26
CA SER A 131 6.94 10.67 -17.97
C SER A 131 6.02 9.54 -18.48
N LEU A 132 4.83 9.41 -17.87
CA LEU A 132 3.82 8.40 -18.21
C LEU A 132 2.66 8.93 -19.04
N ALA A 133 2.43 10.24 -18.99
CA ALA A 133 1.28 10.87 -19.61
C ALA A 133 1.42 10.98 -21.13
N VAL A 134 0.27 10.89 -21.81
CA VAL A 134 0.11 11.22 -23.22
C VAL A 134 -0.88 12.37 -23.32
N TYR A 135 -0.67 13.26 -24.28
CA TYR A 135 -1.62 14.33 -24.56
C TYR A 135 -2.80 13.80 -25.35
N ASP A 136 -4.00 13.86 -24.78
CA ASP A 136 -5.21 13.56 -25.50
C ASP A 136 -5.80 14.83 -26.14
N ARG A 137 -5.47 15.07 -27.41
CA ARG A 137 -6.07 16.17 -28.18
C ARG A 137 -7.60 16.06 -28.27
N LYS A 138 -8.17 14.85 -28.16
CA LYS A 138 -9.62 14.63 -28.28
C LYS A 138 -10.37 14.89 -26.98
N ALA A 139 -9.76 14.65 -25.82
CA ALA A 139 -10.37 14.98 -24.52
C ALA A 139 -10.44 16.50 -24.28
N SER A 140 -9.45 17.26 -24.76
CA SER A 140 -9.45 18.73 -24.64
C SER A 140 -10.48 19.42 -25.54
N GLU A 141 -10.88 18.79 -26.66
CA GLU A 141 -11.96 19.30 -27.54
C GLU A 141 -13.36 19.11 -26.93
N VAL A 142 -13.56 18.10 -26.07
CA VAL A 142 -14.84 17.86 -25.39
C VAL A 142 -15.01 18.74 -24.13
N ALA A 143 -13.89 19.17 -23.54
CA ALA A 143 -13.86 20.01 -22.34
C ALA A 143 -13.91 21.52 -22.61
N ALA A 144 -13.79 21.96 -23.87
CA ALA A 144 -13.90 23.37 -24.22
C ALA A 144 -15.38 23.81 -24.18
N PRO A 145 -15.80 24.75 -23.30
CA PRO A 145 -17.12 25.33 -23.39
C PRO A 145 -17.22 26.07 -24.73
N GLN A 146 -18.21 25.68 -25.55
CA GLN A 146 -18.53 26.39 -26.78
C GLN A 146 -18.90 27.84 -26.43
N GLY A 147 -17.95 28.76 -26.62
CA GLY A 147 -18.22 30.19 -26.52
C GLY A 147 -19.33 30.59 -27.49
N PRO A 148 -20.23 31.51 -27.12
CA PRO A 148 -21.40 31.81 -27.92
C PRO A 148 -20.99 32.45 -29.25
N THR A 149 -21.39 31.81 -30.35
CA THR A 149 -21.32 32.36 -31.70
C THR A 149 -22.10 33.66 -31.76
N VAL A 150 -21.40 34.78 -31.96
CA VAL A 150 -21.97 36.11 -32.14
C VAL A 150 -22.80 36.13 -33.43
N SER A 151 -24.12 36.04 -33.28
CA SER A 151 -25.07 36.38 -34.33
C SER A 151 -25.60 37.79 -34.07
N LYS A 152 -25.13 38.75 -34.86
CA LYS A 152 -25.70 40.10 -34.93
C LYS A 152 -27.12 40.00 -35.51
N ASN A 153 -28.13 40.45 -34.77
CA ASN A 153 -29.27 41.15 -35.35
C ASN A 153 -30.04 41.99 -34.32
N ASN A 154 -30.32 43.23 -34.73
CA ASN A 154 -31.00 44.30 -34.00
C ASN A 154 -32.53 44.10 -33.97
N SER A 155 -33.19 44.36 -32.82
CA SER A 155 -34.29 45.35 -32.68
C SER A 155 -35.07 45.24 -31.34
N GLY A 156 -35.18 46.37 -30.61
CA GLY A 156 -36.48 46.87 -30.10
C GLY A 156 -37.00 46.51 -28.69
N ALA A 157 -36.57 47.28 -27.68
CA ALA A 157 -37.36 47.82 -26.53
C ALA A 157 -38.02 46.89 -25.46
N PRO A 158 -38.33 47.43 -24.26
CA PRO A 158 -38.04 46.77 -22.97
C PRO A 158 -39.29 46.19 -22.27
N LYS A 159 -39.08 45.24 -21.33
CA LYS A 159 -39.92 45.11 -20.11
C LYS A 159 -39.40 44.10 -19.07
N THR A 160 -39.26 44.65 -17.86
CA THR A 160 -39.59 44.10 -16.54
C THR A 160 -38.84 42.88 -15.98
N ALA A 161 -38.14 43.20 -14.89
CA ALA A 161 -37.58 42.32 -13.89
C ALA A 161 -38.57 41.29 -13.33
N ASN A 162 -38.06 40.08 -13.10
CA ASN A 162 -38.32 39.36 -11.86
C ASN A 162 -37.05 38.55 -11.52
N GLY A 163 -36.40 38.96 -10.44
CA GLY A 163 -35.21 38.32 -9.91
C GLY A 163 -35.54 36.98 -9.26
N GLY A 164 -34.72 35.98 -9.59
CA GLY A 164 -34.54 34.77 -8.80
C GLY A 164 -33.04 34.54 -8.72
N PHE A 165 -32.47 34.74 -7.53
CA PHE A 165 -31.06 34.45 -7.24
C PHE A 165 -30.80 32.95 -7.46
N ALA A 166 -30.16 32.61 -8.59
CA ALA A 166 -29.47 31.34 -8.73
C ALA A 166 -28.12 31.50 -8.03
N VAL A 167 -27.98 30.84 -6.89
CA VAL A 167 -26.75 30.73 -6.12
C VAL A 167 -25.65 30.19 -7.04
N ASP A 168 -24.53 30.92 -7.10
CA ASP A 168 -23.31 30.53 -7.79
C ASP A 168 -22.94 29.07 -7.45
N LEU A 169 -23.07 28.17 -8.41
CA LEU A 169 -22.27 26.95 -8.42
C LEU A 169 -20.84 27.41 -8.70
N PRO A 170 -19.87 27.14 -7.81
CA PRO A 170 -18.49 27.47 -8.11
C PRO A 170 -18.08 26.67 -9.35
N GLY A 171 -17.82 27.38 -10.45
CA GLY A 171 -17.11 26.81 -11.57
C GLY A 171 -15.75 26.35 -11.05
N GLU A 172 -15.44 25.07 -11.20
CA GLU A 172 -14.09 24.54 -11.03
C GLU A 172 -13.21 25.00 -12.21
N ASP A 173 -13.10 26.31 -12.43
CA ASP A 173 -12.02 26.92 -13.21
C ASP A 173 -10.95 27.38 -12.21
N GLU A 174 -10.28 26.41 -11.59
CA GLU A 174 -9.05 26.68 -10.85
C GLU A 174 -7.87 26.52 -11.81
N SER A 175 -7.26 27.66 -12.16
CA SER A 175 -6.04 27.78 -12.95
C SER A 175 -4.94 26.90 -12.38
N TYR A 176 -4.42 25.97 -13.19
CA TYR A 176 -3.28 25.10 -12.84
C TYR A 176 -1.94 25.85 -12.94
N ASP A 177 -1.77 26.94 -12.19
CA ASP A 177 -0.48 27.57 -11.96
C ASP A 177 0.18 26.96 -10.72
N ASP A 178 0.63 25.71 -10.87
CA ASP A 178 1.58 25.10 -9.96
C ASP A 178 2.80 24.82 -10.84
N ASP A 179 3.82 25.68 -10.79
CA ASP A 179 5.07 25.50 -11.54
C ASP A 179 5.67 24.11 -11.26
N ASP A 180 6.49 23.56 -12.17
CA ASP A 180 7.26 22.35 -11.85
C ASP A 180 8.35 22.71 -10.82
N ASP A 181 8.03 22.70 -9.52
CA ASP A 181 8.97 23.05 -8.45
C ASP A 181 10.35 22.39 -8.59
N LEU A 182 10.39 21.11 -8.99
CA LEU A 182 11.63 20.36 -9.16
C LEU A 182 12.44 20.85 -10.38
N VAL A 183 11.76 21.19 -11.49
CA VAL A 183 12.39 21.77 -12.69
C VAL A 183 12.86 23.19 -12.38
N LEU A 184 12.03 23.98 -11.69
CA LEU A 184 12.37 25.33 -11.25
C LEU A 184 13.61 25.33 -10.37
N THR A 185 13.68 24.42 -9.39
CA THR A 185 14.87 24.24 -8.54
C THR A 185 16.12 23.89 -9.36
N ALA A 186 15.97 23.09 -10.41
CA ALA A 186 17.10 22.77 -11.30
C ALA A 186 17.51 23.97 -12.17
N TYR A 187 16.57 24.78 -12.64
CA TYR A 187 16.86 26.02 -13.36
C TYR A 187 17.55 27.07 -12.49
N GLU A 188 17.10 27.23 -11.24
CA GLU A 188 17.78 28.08 -10.24
C GLU A 188 19.21 27.60 -9.98
N LEU A 189 19.41 26.28 -9.86
CA LEU A 189 20.72 25.68 -9.63
C LEU A 189 21.71 25.93 -10.80
N LEU A 190 21.18 26.02 -12.02
CA LEU A 190 21.91 26.26 -13.27
C LEU A 190 22.03 27.76 -13.63
N ASP A 191 21.56 28.67 -12.76
CA ASP A 191 21.56 30.12 -12.97
C ASP A 191 20.87 30.54 -14.29
N ILE A 192 19.79 29.85 -14.64
CA ILE A 192 18.99 30.16 -15.82
C ILE A 192 18.04 31.30 -15.46
N GLN A 193 18.43 32.54 -15.78
CA GLN A 193 17.63 33.74 -15.45
C GLN A 193 16.28 33.84 -16.20
N ASP A 194 16.11 33.04 -17.26
CA ASP A 194 14.84 32.86 -17.96
C ASP A 194 13.88 31.89 -17.24
N ALA A 195 14.23 31.36 -16.05
CA ALA A 195 13.36 30.54 -15.22
C ALA A 195 12.00 31.21 -14.93
N VAL A 196 11.94 32.54 -14.97
CA VAL A 196 10.72 33.35 -14.78
C VAL A 196 9.97 33.63 -16.10
N LYS A 197 10.59 33.40 -17.27
CA LYS A 197 10.00 33.71 -18.60
C LYS A 197 9.67 32.48 -19.45
N GLN A 198 10.24 31.32 -19.14
CA GLN A 198 9.88 30.02 -19.74
C GLN A 198 8.72 29.31 -19.01
N GLY A 199 7.98 30.02 -18.16
CA GLY A 199 6.64 29.61 -17.68
C GLY A 199 5.59 29.47 -18.79
N SER A 200 5.96 29.71 -20.06
CA SER A 200 5.13 29.47 -21.25
C SER A 200 5.35 28.09 -21.87
N ALA A 201 5.69 27.06 -21.08
CA ALA A 201 5.42 25.70 -21.52
C ALA A 201 3.91 25.60 -21.78
N PRO A 202 3.46 25.12 -22.96
CA PRO A 202 2.04 25.13 -23.30
C PRO A 202 1.23 24.46 -22.20
N GLU A 203 0.22 25.17 -21.71
CA GLU A 203 -0.69 24.69 -20.68
C GLU A 203 -1.20 23.29 -21.04
N PHE A 204 -0.87 22.32 -20.19
CA PHE A 204 -1.09 20.90 -20.41
C PHE A 204 -2.54 20.47 -20.10
N HIS A 205 -3.51 21.27 -20.54
CA HIS A 205 -4.92 20.90 -20.48
C HIS A 205 -5.13 19.61 -21.30
N GLY A 206 -5.29 18.46 -20.63
CA GLY A 206 -5.61 17.17 -21.26
C GLY A 206 -4.54 16.06 -21.21
N ALA A 207 -3.45 16.21 -20.44
CA ALA A 207 -2.55 15.07 -20.22
C ALA A 207 -3.21 13.99 -19.34
N ILE A 208 -3.18 12.75 -19.83
CA ILE A 208 -3.69 11.58 -19.12
C ILE A 208 -2.67 10.45 -19.18
N ILE A 209 -2.53 9.68 -18.10
CA ILE A 209 -1.81 8.40 -18.17
C ILE A 209 -2.78 7.36 -18.72
N PRO A 210 -2.45 6.69 -19.84
CA PRO A 210 -3.25 5.59 -20.35
C PRO A 210 -3.37 4.47 -19.32
N THR A 211 -4.60 4.01 -19.07
CA THR A 211 -4.93 2.96 -18.09
C THR A 211 -4.12 1.68 -18.31
N ASP A 212 -3.92 1.27 -19.56
CA ASP A 212 -3.13 0.08 -19.91
C ASP A 212 -1.63 0.24 -19.59
N ASN A 213 -1.05 1.42 -19.86
CA ASN A 213 0.34 1.70 -19.51
C ASN A 213 0.54 1.68 -17.99
N PHE A 214 -0.39 2.27 -17.24
CA PHE A 214 -0.32 2.26 -15.79
C PHE A 214 -0.51 0.84 -15.22
N ARG A 215 -1.44 0.04 -15.75
CA ARG A 215 -1.60 -1.38 -15.40
C ARG A 215 -0.30 -2.17 -15.56
N LYS A 216 0.34 -2.08 -16.73
CA LYS A 216 1.62 -2.75 -17.02
C LYS A 216 2.70 -2.34 -16.02
N LEU A 217 2.74 -1.04 -15.70
CA LEU A 217 3.67 -0.53 -14.70
C LEU A 217 3.34 -1.05 -13.29
N LEU A 218 2.07 -1.06 -12.87
CA LEU A 218 1.64 -1.59 -11.57
C LEU A 218 2.05 -3.05 -11.40
N MET A 219 1.84 -3.88 -12.44
CA MET A 219 2.25 -5.29 -12.42
C MET A 219 3.77 -5.42 -12.22
N LEU A 220 4.57 -4.59 -12.89
CA LEU A 220 6.02 -4.55 -12.69
C LEU A 220 6.38 -4.09 -11.27
N LEU A 221 5.78 -3.00 -10.79
CA LEU A 221 6.06 -2.44 -9.47
C LEU A 221 5.73 -3.41 -8.33
N LEU A 222 4.65 -4.18 -8.45
CA LEU A 222 4.32 -5.26 -7.51
C LEU A 222 5.33 -6.40 -7.56
N LEU A 223 5.82 -6.75 -8.76
CA LEU A 223 6.84 -7.79 -8.91
C LEU A 223 8.17 -7.36 -8.28
N VAL A 224 8.57 -6.09 -8.46
CA VAL A 224 9.85 -5.55 -7.99
C VAL A 224 9.82 -5.00 -6.55
N ALA A 225 8.64 -4.86 -5.94
CA ALA A 225 8.48 -4.39 -4.57
C ALA A 225 9.36 -5.09 -3.51
N PRO A 226 9.55 -6.43 -3.55
CA PRO A 226 10.39 -7.12 -2.58
C PRO A 226 11.88 -7.15 -2.92
N LEU A 227 12.33 -6.53 -4.01
CA LEU A 227 13.74 -6.59 -4.41
C LEU A 227 14.63 -5.86 -3.41
N ASP A 228 15.68 -6.53 -2.97
CA ASP A 228 16.86 -5.89 -2.41
C ASP A 228 17.78 -5.38 -3.53
N ALA A 229 18.66 -4.42 -3.23
CA ALA A 229 19.55 -3.75 -4.20
C ALA A 229 20.47 -4.68 -5.02
N GLN A 230 20.63 -5.95 -4.61
CA GLN A 230 21.47 -6.95 -5.28
C GLN A 230 20.66 -8.13 -5.86
N GLU A 231 19.35 -8.18 -5.63
CA GLU A 231 18.50 -9.28 -6.08
C GLU A 231 17.97 -9.03 -7.47
N SER A 232 17.98 -10.07 -8.31
CA SER A 232 17.57 -9.94 -9.70
C SER A 232 16.11 -10.37 -9.90
N ILE A 233 15.38 -9.70 -10.80
CA ILE A 233 13.96 -10.02 -11.09
C ILE A 233 13.80 -11.47 -11.53
N SER A 234 14.77 -12.03 -12.25
CA SER A 234 14.77 -13.43 -12.69
C SER A 234 14.55 -14.44 -11.56
N GLN A 235 14.95 -14.11 -10.32
CA GLN A 235 14.72 -14.98 -9.15
C GLN A 235 13.24 -15.12 -8.79
N TYR A 236 12.39 -14.20 -9.26
CA TYR A 236 10.95 -14.15 -9.02
C TYR A 236 10.13 -14.53 -10.27
N SER A 237 10.75 -15.16 -11.27
CA SER A 237 10.08 -15.56 -12.53
C SER A 237 8.84 -16.45 -12.35
N ASN A 238 8.76 -17.24 -11.27
CA ASN A 238 7.58 -18.05 -10.96
C ASN A 238 6.33 -17.20 -10.68
N ARG A 239 6.48 -15.96 -10.21
CA ARG A 239 5.38 -15.02 -9.89
C ARG A 239 4.76 -14.38 -11.14
N VAL A 240 5.26 -14.70 -12.33
CA VAL A 240 4.69 -14.23 -13.61
C VAL A 240 4.27 -15.39 -14.52
N ALA A 241 4.07 -16.58 -13.93
CA ALA A 241 3.68 -17.78 -14.66
C ALA A 241 2.34 -18.35 -14.17
N GLY A 242 1.54 -18.89 -15.09
CA GLY A 242 0.29 -19.58 -14.78
C GLY A 242 -0.68 -18.73 -13.94
N THR A 243 -1.20 -19.32 -12.86
CA THR A 243 -2.17 -18.70 -11.95
C THR A 243 -1.61 -17.48 -11.21
N GLU A 244 -0.30 -17.43 -10.95
CA GLU A 244 0.34 -16.28 -10.28
C GLU A 244 0.26 -15.02 -11.17
N LEU A 245 0.37 -15.17 -12.50
CA LEU A 245 0.18 -14.04 -13.42
C LEU A 245 -1.25 -13.49 -13.40
N GLU A 246 -2.24 -14.36 -13.26
CA GLU A 246 -3.66 -13.98 -13.15
C GLU A 246 -3.91 -13.25 -11.82
N GLN A 247 -3.34 -13.75 -10.72
CA GLN A 247 -3.39 -13.09 -9.41
C GLN A 247 -2.69 -11.73 -9.43
N LEU A 248 -1.49 -11.64 -10.02
CA LEU A 248 -0.76 -10.38 -10.20
C LEU A 248 -1.62 -9.36 -10.96
N ARG A 249 -2.27 -9.78 -12.04
CA ARG A 249 -3.16 -8.92 -12.82
C ARG A 249 -4.36 -8.49 -11.98
N ALA A 250 -5.02 -9.41 -11.28
CA ALA A 250 -6.17 -9.08 -10.42
C ALA A 250 -5.81 -8.08 -9.32
N THR A 251 -4.66 -8.26 -8.65
CA THR A 251 -4.13 -7.32 -7.66
C THR A 251 -3.85 -5.95 -8.28
N ALA A 252 -3.26 -5.91 -9.49
CA ALA A 252 -3.02 -4.67 -10.21
C ALA A 252 -4.33 -3.95 -10.60
N GLU A 253 -5.39 -4.68 -11.00
CA GLU A 253 -6.71 -4.10 -11.26
C GLU A 253 -7.31 -3.46 -10.00
N CYS A 254 -7.18 -4.11 -8.84
CA CYS A 254 -7.71 -3.57 -7.59
C CYS A 254 -7.05 -2.22 -7.23
N ILE A 255 -5.75 -2.08 -7.48
CA ILE A 255 -5.03 -0.81 -7.30
C ILE A 255 -5.43 0.20 -8.37
N LEU A 256 -5.54 -0.23 -9.63
CA LEU A 256 -5.91 0.63 -10.74
C LEU A 256 -7.32 1.23 -10.57
N ALA A 257 -8.26 0.47 -10.02
CA ALA A 257 -9.62 0.92 -9.73
C ALA A 257 -9.66 2.11 -8.74
N SER A 258 -8.60 2.32 -7.96
CA SER A 258 -8.45 3.51 -7.12
C SER A 258 -8.14 4.77 -7.95
N PHE A 259 -7.41 4.61 -9.05
CA PHE A 259 -6.97 5.73 -9.91
C PHE A 259 -7.96 6.08 -11.01
N VAL A 260 -8.79 5.14 -11.46
CA VAL A 260 -9.72 5.40 -12.54
C VAL A 260 -10.92 4.48 -12.40
N ASP A 261 -12.09 5.06 -12.60
CA ASP A 261 -13.27 4.27 -12.92
C ASP A 261 -13.23 3.98 -14.42
N VAL A 262 -12.90 2.73 -14.75
CA VAL A 262 -12.69 2.26 -16.13
C VAL A 262 -13.95 2.44 -16.98
N GLU A 263 -15.14 2.48 -16.35
CA GLU A 263 -16.41 2.68 -17.06
C GLU A 263 -16.61 4.14 -17.51
N THR A 264 -15.98 5.10 -16.82
CA THR A 264 -16.33 6.53 -16.96
C THR A 264 -15.18 7.42 -17.43
N ALA A 265 -13.91 7.02 -17.28
CA ALA A 265 -12.76 7.86 -17.59
C ALA A 265 -11.73 7.22 -18.54
N PRO A 266 -11.22 7.96 -19.54
CA PRO A 266 -10.28 7.44 -20.55
C PRO A 266 -8.84 7.22 -20.04
N GLY A 267 -8.51 7.72 -18.85
CA GLY A 267 -7.17 7.62 -18.25
C GLY A 267 -7.05 8.42 -16.96
N ILE A 268 -5.85 8.38 -16.36
CA ILE A 268 -5.58 8.98 -15.05
C ILE A 268 -5.13 10.43 -15.23
N LYS A 269 -5.86 11.38 -14.64
CA LYS A 269 -5.53 12.81 -14.62
C LYS A 269 -4.54 13.15 -13.50
N TYR A 270 -3.76 14.22 -13.69
CA TYR A 270 -2.75 14.64 -12.72
C TYR A 270 -3.32 14.93 -11.32
N ARG A 271 -4.46 15.64 -11.22
CA ARG A 271 -5.12 15.95 -9.93
C ARG A 271 -5.35 14.68 -9.12
N HIS A 272 -5.91 13.66 -9.75
CA HIS A 272 -6.21 12.38 -9.09
C HIS A 272 -4.92 11.63 -8.70
N PHE A 273 -3.93 11.61 -9.59
CA PHE A 273 -2.62 11.02 -9.31
C PHE A 273 -1.91 11.71 -8.12
N LYS A 274 -1.86 13.05 -8.10
CA LYS A 274 -1.25 13.87 -7.03
C LYS A 274 -1.94 13.64 -5.69
N THR A 275 -3.26 13.40 -5.67
CA THR A 275 -4.01 13.14 -4.43
C THR A 275 -3.83 11.70 -3.94
N ILE A 276 -3.82 10.71 -4.83
CA ILE A 276 -3.81 9.30 -4.44
C ILE A 276 -2.45 8.80 -3.99
N ILE A 277 -1.39 9.15 -4.73
CA ILE A 277 -0.04 8.62 -4.46
C ILE A 277 0.36 8.80 -2.99
N PRO A 278 0.33 10.00 -2.40
CA PRO A 278 0.77 10.17 -1.02
C PRO A 278 -0.21 9.57 0.02
N ALA A 279 -1.49 9.44 -0.31
CA ALA A 279 -2.52 9.03 0.63
C ALA A 279 -2.71 7.50 0.71
N LEU A 280 -2.71 6.81 -0.44
CA LEU A 280 -3.05 5.40 -0.53
C LEU A 280 -1.86 4.51 -0.86
N VAL A 281 -0.90 5.00 -1.65
CA VAL A 281 0.22 4.19 -2.14
C VAL A 281 1.56 4.96 -2.05
N PRO A 282 1.92 5.51 -0.88
CA PRO A 282 3.10 6.37 -0.72
C PRO A 282 4.42 5.68 -1.11
N ASN A 283 4.47 4.34 -1.03
CA ASN A 283 5.66 3.56 -1.35
C ASN A 283 5.65 2.99 -2.78
N LEU A 284 4.68 3.35 -3.64
CA LEU A 284 4.50 2.76 -4.97
C LEU A 284 5.77 2.76 -5.82
N PHE A 285 6.51 3.87 -5.80
CA PHE A 285 7.70 4.07 -6.63
C PHE A 285 9.02 3.78 -5.88
N ASN A 286 8.97 3.32 -4.63
CA ASN A 286 10.17 3.01 -3.85
C ASN A 286 10.94 1.84 -4.46
N SER A 287 10.25 0.92 -5.14
CA SER A 287 10.85 -0.24 -5.80
C SER A 287 11.74 0.13 -7.00
N PHE A 288 11.59 1.33 -7.55
CA PHE A 288 12.54 1.86 -8.54
C PHE A 288 13.94 2.05 -7.96
N ASN A 289 14.07 2.30 -6.65
CA ASN A 289 15.39 2.43 -6.03
C ASN A 289 16.19 1.15 -6.22
N ALA A 290 15.65 0.00 -5.79
CA ALA A 290 16.30 -1.29 -5.95
C ALA A 290 16.53 -1.63 -7.44
N LEU A 291 15.51 -1.41 -8.29
CA LEU A 291 15.60 -1.72 -9.72
C LEU A 291 16.71 -0.95 -10.44
N PHE A 292 16.86 0.35 -10.20
CA PHE A 292 17.86 1.17 -10.89
C PHE A 292 19.23 1.16 -10.20
N GLU A 293 19.31 0.75 -8.93
CA GLU A 293 20.60 0.52 -8.26
C GLU A 293 21.41 -0.60 -8.89
N HIS A 294 20.79 -1.52 -9.65
CA HIS A 294 21.50 -2.52 -10.46
C HIS A 294 22.53 -1.92 -11.42
N PHE A 295 22.33 -0.69 -11.90
CA PHE A 295 23.33 0.00 -12.73
C PHE A 295 24.60 0.38 -11.96
N LEU A 296 24.56 0.39 -10.63
CA LEU A 296 25.67 0.77 -9.75
C LEU A 296 26.53 -0.43 -9.31
N PHE A 297 26.15 -1.64 -9.72
CA PHE A 297 26.88 -2.87 -9.42
C PHE A 297 27.35 -3.55 -10.71
N SER A 298 28.61 -3.33 -11.08
CA SER A 298 29.20 -4.07 -12.21
C SER A 298 29.53 -5.50 -11.81
N LYS A 299 29.07 -6.47 -12.61
CA LYS A 299 29.44 -7.89 -12.47
C LYS A 299 30.95 -8.15 -12.66
N ASN A 300 31.67 -7.21 -13.28
CA ASN A 300 33.12 -7.28 -13.49
C ASN A 300 33.93 -6.86 -12.26
N LEU A 301 33.31 -6.15 -11.31
CA LEU A 301 33.93 -5.64 -10.09
C LEU A 301 33.60 -6.49 -8.87
N ASP A 302 33.08 -7.69 -9.09
CA ASP A 302 32.78 -8.63 -8.02
C ASP A 302 34.09 -9.20 -7.44
N PHE A 303 34.65 -8.49 -6.45
CA PHE A 303 35.87 -8.86 -5.74
C PHE A 303 35.75 -10.20 -5.00
N SER A 304 34.53 -10.74 -4.82
CA SER A 304 34.34 -12.08 -4.25
C SER A 304 34.91 -13.18 -5.15
N LYS A 305 35.09 -12.91 -6.46
CA LYS A 305 35.69 -13.83 -7.44
C LYS A 305 37.22 -13.81 -7.45
N GLN A 306 37.87 -12.86 -6.76
CA GLN A 306 39.33 -12.76 -6.69
C GLN A 306 39.95 -13.52 -5.51
N SER A 307 39.14 -14.06 -4.61
CA SER A 307 39.58 -15.04 -3.61
C SER A 307 39.27 -16.44 -4.15
N ILE A 308 40.30 -17.28 -4.29
CA ILE A 308 40.30 -18.66 -4.81
C ILE A 308 40.53 -18.74 -6.33
N GLY A 309 41.81 -18.64 -6.70
CA GLY A 309 42.26 -19.16 -7.98
C GLY A 309 42.25 -20.69 -7.96
N VAL A 310 41.17 -21.32 -8.42
CA VAL A 310 41.16 -22.63 -9.11
C VAL A 310 39.87 -22.73 -9.95
N GLY A 311 40.01 -22.95 -11.26
CA GLY A 311 39.00 -23.64 -12.08
C GLY A 311 37.91 -22.79 -12.72
N LYS A 312 37.84 -22.85 -14.06
CA LYS A 312 36.66 -22.49 -14.86
C LYS A 312 35.44 -23.26 -14.34
N HIS A 313 34.54 -22.58 -13.63
CA HIS A 313 33.20 -23.09 -13.36
C HIS A 313 32.18 -22.10 -13.92
N GLY A 314 31.21 -22.64 -14.66
CA GLY A 314 30.15 -21.87 -15.33
C GLY A 314 29.39 -20.96 -14.36
N ASN A 315 28.73 -19.94 -14.93
CA ASN A 315 27.90 -19.00 -14.19
C ASN A 315 27.14 -19.73 -13.07
N PRO A 316 27.34 -19.37 -11.79
CA PRO A 316 26.59 -20.00 -10.72
C PRO A 316 25.11 -19.82 -11.03
N SER A 317 24.37 -20.93 -11.03
CA SER A 317 22.90 -20.90 -11.13
C SER A 317 22.38 -19.85 -10.14
N PRO A 318 21.41 -19.00 -10.53
CA PRO A 318 20.85 -17.99 -9.63
C PRO A 318 20.45 -18.68 -8.33
N LYS A 319 20.94 -18.18 -7.19
CA LYS A 319 20.46 -18.67 -5.90
C LYS A 319 18.94 -18.46 -5.89
N PRO A 320 18.13 -19.48 -5.54
CA PRO A 320 16.70 -19.29 -5.45
C PRO A 320 16.41 -18.17 -4.44
N ALA A 321 15.53 -17.23 -4.79
CA ALA A 321 15.13 -16.18 -3.88
C ALA A 321 14.58 -16.79 -2.59
N GLN A 322 14.86 -16.12 -1.47
CA GLN A 322 14.22 -16.50 -0.21
C GLN A 322 12.69 -16.28 -0.35
N PRO A 323 11.86 -17.24 0.09
CA PRO A 323 10.42 -17.08 0.07
C PRO A 323 9.97 -15.78 0.74
N LEU A 324 9.08 -15.03 0.09
CA LEU A 324 8.58 -13.75 0.60
C LEU A 324 7.71 -13.96 1.83
N LEU A 325 6.92 -15.02 1.81
CA LEU A 325 6.12 -15.50 2.92
C LEU A 325 6.74 -16.80 3.48
N SER A 326 6.66 -16.94 4.80
CA SER A 326 7.07 -18.18 5.48
C SER A 326 6.09 -19.34 5.24
N ASP A 327 4.83 -19.02 4.93
CA ASP A 327 3.72 -19.94 4.71
C ASP A 327 2.79 -19.36 3.65
N LYS A 328 2.09 -20.19 2.88
CA LYS A 328 1.09 -19.71 1.91
C LYS A 328 -0.25 -19.48 2.62
N GLY A 329 -0.79 -18.27 2.46
CA GLY A 329 -2.13 -17.93 2.92
C GLY A 329 -3.21 -18.35 1.95
N ASP A 330 -4.42 -18.48 2.48
CA ASP A 330 -5.65 -18.60 1.72
C ASP A 330 -6.08 -17.22 1.17
N ILE A 331 -5.81 -16.16 1.93
CA ILE A 331 -5.97 -14.76 1.51
C ILE A 331 -4.61 -14.20 1.11
N LEU A 332 -3.65 -14.16 2.04
CA LEU A 332 -2.37 -13.49 1.79
C LEU A 332 -1.47 -14.33 0.86
N ASN A 333 -1.34 -13.87 -0.37
CA ASN A 333 -0.36 -14.35 -1.34
C ASN A 333 0.78 -13.33 -1.55
N ASP A 334 1.79 -13.70 -2.34
CA ASP A 334 2.96 -12.86 -2.60
C ASP A 334 2.60 -11.52 -3.26
N HIS A 335 1.55 -11.47 -4.08
CA HIS A 335 1.11 -10.25 -4.76
C HIS A 335 0.35 -9.30 -3.83
N MET A 336 -0.50 -9.84 -2.95
CA MET A 336 -1.17 -9.08 -1.90
C MET A 336 -0.19 -8.57 -0.85
N LEU A 337 0.86 -9.32 -0.54
CA LEU A 337 1.96 -8.82 0.30
C LEU A 337 2.65 -7.62 -0.35
N SER A 338 2.90 -7.68 -1.66
CA SER A 338 3.41 -6.53 -2.42
C SER A 338 2.42 -5.36 -2.44
N GLN A 339 1.12 -5.60 -2.54
CA GLN A 339 0.08 -4.56 -2.43
C GLN A 339 0.08 -3.89 -1.04
N LEU A 340 0.24 -4.66 0.04
CA LEU A 340 0.35 -4.11 1.40
C LEU A 340 1.59 -3.23 1.56
N SER A 341 2.70 -3.59 0.92
CA SER A 341 3.94 -2.80 0.97
C SER A 341 3.83 -1.41 0.34
N LEU A 342 2.76 -1.14 -0.43
CA LEU A 342 2.51 0.17 -1.02
C LEU A 342 2.19 1.25 0.03
N PHE A 343 1.67 0.85 1.18
CA PHE A 343 1.32 1.78 2.28
C PHE A 343 1.90 1.38 3.64
N LEU A 344 2.35 0.13 3.80
CA LEU A 344 3.09 -0.33 4.97
C LEU A 344 4.59 -0.46 4.67
N PRO A 345 5.49 -0.33 5.66
CA PRO A 345 6.92 -0.46 5.43
C PRO A 345 7.33 -1.88 4.98
N GLY A 346 7.79 -2.03 3.74
CA GLY A 346 8.21 -3.33 3.17
C GLY A 346 9.30 -4.06 3.98
N SER A 347 10.18 -3.32 4.68
CA SER A 347 11.23 -3.87 5.56
C SER A 347 10.69 -4.64 6.78
N SER A 348 9.41 -4.46 7.10
CA SER A 348 8.70 -5.18 8.16
C SER A 348 7.84 -6.33 7.62
N LEU A 349 7.66 -6.42 6.30
CA LEU A 349 6.74 -7.34 5.65
C LEU A 349 7.44 -8.51 4.97
N PHE A 350 8.31 -8.21 4.00
CA PHE A 350 8.95 -9.23 3.18
C PHE A 350 9.87 -10.11 4.03
N ARG A 351 9.68 -11.43 3.97
CA ARG A 351 10.43 -12.46 4.70
C ARG A 351 10.26 -12.41 6.23
N ARG A 352 9.42 -11.52 6.74
CA ARG A 352 9.19 -11.27 8.17
C ARG A 352 7.73 -11.45 8.56
N THR A 353 6.90 -11.93 7.65
CA THR A 353 5.49 -12.19 7.88
C THR A 353 5.25 -13.68 8.09
N ARG A 354 4.52 -13.99 9.17
CA ARG A 354 4.22 -15.36 9.61
C ARG A 354 2.75 -15.51 9.92
N ARG A 355 2.15 -16.59 9.47
CA ARG A 355 0.73 -16.87 9.76
C ARG A 355 0.58 -17.27 11.22
N LEU A 356 -0.22 -16.51 11.97
CA LEU A 356 -0.55 -16.80 13.38
C LEU A 356 -1.87 -17.58 13.48
N TYR A 357 -2.85 -17.19 12.69
CA TYR A 357 -4.20 -17.77 12.69
C TYR A 357 -4.76 -17.86 11.27
N SER A 358 -5.48 -18.94 10.99
CA SER A 358 -6.33 -19.11 9.79
C SER A 358 -7.63 -19.77 10.25
N GLY A 359 -8.77 -19.18 9.89
CA GLY A 359 -10.10 -19.69 10.21
C GLY A 359 -10.35 -21.08 9.61
N ASN A 360 -9.82 -21.34 8.41
CA ASN A 360 -9.94 -22.64 7.74
C ASN A 360 -9.23 -23.77 8.49
N ASN A 361 -8.12 -23.47 9.17
CA ASN A 361 -7.32 -24.46 9.88
C ASN A 361 -7.67 -24.57 11.37
N ALA A 362 -7.94 -23.44 12.02
CA ALA A 362 -8.17 -23.36 13.47
C ALA A 362 -9.66 -23.24 13.86
N GLY A 363 -10.56 -23.19 12.86
CA GLY A 363 -11.99 -22.95 13.04
C GLY A 363 -12.33 -21.48 13.23
N PHE A 364 -13.51 -21.08 12.76
CA PHE A 364 -14.08 -19.74 12.90
C PHE A 364 -14.69 -19.59 14.30
N SER A 365 -13.85 -19.21 15.27
CA SER A 365 -14.31 -18.94 16.64
C SER A 365 -13.37 -17.97 17.35
N MET A 366 -13.93 -17.12 18.20
CA MET A 366 -13.14 -16.22 19.04
C MET A 366 -12.14 -16.95 19.94
N GLY A 367 -12.47 -18.14 20.44
CA GLY A 367 -11.57 -18.94 21.29
C GLY A 367 -10.32 -19.41 20.54
N GLY A 368 -10.49 -19.89 19.30
CA GLY A 368 -9.39 -20.29 18.43
C GLY A 368 -8.48 -19.12 18.08
N PHE A 369 -9.09 -18.00 17.66
CA PHE A 369 -8.39 -16.75 17.38
C PHE A 369 -7.54 -16.29 18.57
N ASP A 370 -8.17 -16.19 19.74
CA ASP A 370 -7.56 -15.71 20.98
C ASP A 370 -6.30 -16.48 21.37
N SER A 371 -6.38 -17.81 21.33
CA SER A 371 -5.28 -18.70 21.70
C SER A 371 -4.02 -18.51 20.83
N LYS A 372 -4.20 -18.04 19.59
CA LYS A 372 -3.12 -17.89 18.61
C LYS A 372 -2.51 -16.48 18.61
N VAL A 373 -3.32 -15.44 18.81
CA VAL A 373 -2.88 -14.05 18.59
C VAL A 373 -2.39 -13.32 19.85
N LEU A 374 -2.93 -13.61 21.04
CA LEU A 374 -2.67 -12.81 22.26
C LEU A 374 -1.20 -12.76 22.71
N HIS A 375 -0.40 -13.77 22.35
CA HIS A 375 0.98 -13.88 22.83
C HIS A 375 2.03 -13.38 21.84
N TRP A 376 1.59 -12.90 20.68
CA TRP A 376 2.43 -12.24 19.71
C TRP A 376 2.73 -10.80 20.17
N ARG A 377 4.02 -10.43 20.19
CA ARG A 377 4.50 -9.12 20.68
C ARG A 377 5.15 -8.28 19.59
N ALA A 378 4.57 -8.32 18.41
CA ALA A 378 4.95 -7.47 17.30
C ALA A 378 3.68 -7.09 16.53
N PRO A 379 3.77 -6.19 15.54
CA PRO A 379 2.61 -5.80 14.76
C PRO A 379 1.95 -7.01 14.09
N THR A 380 0.67 -6.88 13.79
CA THR A 380 -0.13 -7.91 13.12
C THR A 380 -0.96 -7.32 12.00
N ILE A 381 -1.25 -8.13 11.00
CA ILE A 381 -2.18 -7.84 9.91
C ILE A 381 -3.31 -8.86 10.02
N LEU A 382 -4.52 -8.37 10.25
CA LEU A 382 -5.72 -9.17 10.11
C LEU A 382 -6.28 -8.97 8.70
N LEU A 383 -6.64 -10.06 8.03
CA LEU A 383 -7.29 -10.06 6.73
C LEU A 383 -8.57 -10.86 6.81
N VAL A 384 -9.65 -10.31 6.26
CA VAL A 384 -10.94 -10.98 6.15
C VAL A 384 -11.43 -10.85 4.72
N SER A 385 -11.78 -11.98 4.11
CA SER A 385 -12.35 -12.04 2.76
C SER A 385 -13.71 -12.69 2.82
N GLY A 386 -14.64 -12.19 2.02
CA GLY A 386 -16.02 -12.63 2.04
C GLY A 386 -16.84 -12.17 0.86
N THR A 387 -18.07 -12.65 0.78
CA THR A 387 -19.02 -12.34 -0.30
C THR A 387 -20.08 -11.37 0.20
N ILE A 388 -20.32 -10.29 -0.55
CA ILE A 388 -21.33 -9.27 -0.19
C ILE A 388 -22.73 -9.90 -0.15
N LEU A 389 -23.44 -9.66 0.96
CA LEU A 389 -24.80 -10.09 1.19
C LEU A 389 -25.80 -9.23 0.40
N ALA A 390 -26.94 -9.85 0.08
CA ALA A 390 -28.09 -9.14 -0.49
C ALA A 390 -28.72 -8.18 0.53
N ASP A 391 -29.51 -7.22 0.04
CA ASP A 391 -30.22 -6.29 0.93
C ASP A 391 -31.31 -6.97 1.76
N ILE A 392 -31.87 -8.07 1.25
CA ILE A 392 -32.90 -8.87 1.92
C ILE A 392 -32.22 -10.14 2.43
N PRO A 393 -32.21 -10.38 3.76
CA PRO A 393 -31.61 -11.58 4.32
C PRO A 393 -32.31 -12.86 3.83
N SER A 394 -31.52 -13.89 3.54
CA SER A 394 -31.98 -15.18 3.05
C SER A 394 -32.67 -16.02 4.14
N GLY A 395 -32.51 -15.63 5.41
CA GLY A 395 -33.06 -16.29 6.60
C GLY A 395 -31.98 -16.88 7.52
N GLY A 396 -32.39 -17.51 8.63
CA GLY A 396 -31.47 -18.20 9.54
C GLY A 396 -30.48 -17.28 10.27
N GLN A 397 -29.19 -17.64 10.28
CA GLN A 397 -28.14 -16.86 10.94
C GLN A 397 -27.94 -15.48 10.29
N GLU A 398 -28.16 -15.35 8.97
CA GLU A 398 -28.06 -14.07 8.26
C GLU A 398 -29.09 -13.07 8.78
N ALA A 399 -30.33 -13.53 9.03
CA ALA A 399 -31.39 -12.70 9.61
C ALA A 399 -31.05 -12.28 11.04
N SER A 400 -30.54 -13.21 11.87
CA SER A 400 -30.08 -12.89 13.23
C SER A 400 -28.93 -11.88 13.23
N PHE A 401 -28.01 -11.97 12.28
CA PHE A 401 -26.94 -11.00 12.11
C PHE A 401 -27.50 -9.64 11.68
N ALA A 402 -28.41 -9.60 10.71
CA ALA A 402 -29.05 -8.37 10.27
C ALA A 402 -29.82 -7.66 11.40
N ASP A 403 -30.50 -8.43 12.26
CA ASP A 403 -31.22 -7.93 13.44
C ASP A 403 -30.26 -7.43 14.54
N SER A 404 -29.05 -7.97 14.62
CA SER A 404 -28.00 -7.50 15.55
C SER A 404 -27.34 -6.17 15.13
N LEU A 405 -27.66 -5.66 13.93
CA LEU A 405 -27.11 -4.41 13.40
C LEU A 405 -28.19 -3.31 13.35
N PRO A 406 -27.79 -2.03 13.34
CA PRO A 406 -28.69 -0.95 13.00
C PRO A 406 -29.32 -1.19 11.61
N PRO A 407 -30.53 -0.64 11.34
CA PRO A 407 -31.15 -0.74 10.02
C PRO A 407 -30.20 -0.24 8.92
N LYS A 408 -30.10 -0.98 7.82
CA LYS A 408 -29.23 -0.63 6.70
C LYS A 408 -29.73 0.66 6.04
N ARG A 409 -29.00 1.76 6.22
CA ARG A 409 -29.31 3.06 5.63
C ARG A 409 -28.53 3.36 4.36
N PHE A 410 -27.34 2.77 4.26
CA PHE A 410 -26.41 3.04 3.18
C PHE A 410 -26.43 1.91 2.15
N ARG A 411 -26.19 2.28 0.90
CA ARG A 411 -26.01 1.32 -0.20
C ARG A 411 -24.72 0.52 -0.03
N ASN A 412 -24.58 -0.59 -0.75
CA ASN A 412 -23.30 -1.28 -0.84
C ASN A 412 -22.25 -0.38 -1.50
N GLY A 413 -21.02 -0.44 -1.01
CA GLY A 413 -19.86 0.26 -1.56
C GLY A 413 -19.42 -0.35 -2.89
N THR A 414 -19.72 -1.63 -3.08
CA THR A 414 -19.38 -2.43 -4.25
C THR A 414 -20.63 -3.09 -4.85
N LYS A 415 -20.70 -3.20 -6.19
CA LYS A 415 -21.78 -3.92 -6.89
C LYS A 415 -21.60 -5.45 -6.78
N GLY A 416 -21.88 -6.01 -5.59
CA GLY A 416 -21.76 -7.45 -5.33
C GLY A 416 -20.33 -7.98 -5.44
N GLY A 417 -20.17 -9.30 -5.27
CA GLY A 417 -18.89 -9.99 -5.40
C GLY A 417 -18.11 -10.13 -4.10
N ARG A 418 -16.81 -10.43 -4.24
CA ARG A 418 -15.87 -10.64 -3.15
C ARG A 418 -15.32 -9.30 -2.66
N VAL A 419 -15.19 -9.17 -1.34
CA VAL A 419 -14.50 -8.07 -0.69
C VAL A 419 -13.42 -8.61 0.22
N THR A 420 -12.30 -7.92 0.27
CA THR A 420 -11.21 -8.25 1.18
C THR A 420 -10.81 -6.99 1.96
N TYR A 421 -11.12 -6.99 3.26
CA TYR A 421 -10.73 -5.95 4.20
C TYR A 421 -9.59 -6.43 5.09
N GLY A 422 -8.86 -5.49 5.66
CA GLY A 422 -7.87 -5.82 6.65
C GLY A 422 -7.54 -4.67 7.58
N VAL A 423 -6.83 -5.02 8.66
CA VAL A 423 -6.38 -4.08 9.67
C VAL A 423 -4.94 -4.39 10.04
N TYR A 424 -4.09 -3.38 9.99
CA TYR A 424 -2.76 -3.41 10.56
C TYR A 424 -2.81 -2.85 11.97
N VAL A 425 -2.42 -3.66 12.96
CA VAL A 425 -2.40 -3.28 14.38
C VAL A 425 -0.98 -3.45 14.91
N ARG A 426 -0.38 -2.35 15.37
CA ARG A 426 0.98 -2.36 15.96
C ARG A 426 0.98 -2.88 17.39
N GLU A 427 -0.02 -2.49 18.18
CA GLU A 427 -0.13 -2.90 19.58
C GLU A 427 -0.47 -4.41 19.68
N PRO A 428 0.14 -5.16 20.62
CA PRO A 428 -0.23 -6.54 20.89
C PRO A 428 -1.72 -6.71 21.24
N TRP A 429 -2.31 -7.81 20.77
CA TRP A 429 -3.69 -8.16 21.05
C TRP A 429 -3.96 -8.30 22.55
N LYS A 430 -5.07 -7.71 23.02
CA LYS A 430 -5.56 -7.83 24.39
C LYS A 430 -7.08 -7.75 24.43
N HIS A 431 -7.67 -8.28 25.50
CA HIS A 431 -9.10 -8.14 25.73
C HIS A 431 -9.44 -6.71 26.18
N THR A 432 -10.53 -6.19 25.60
CA THR A 432 -11.06 -4.87 25.87
C THR A 432 -12.13 -4.97 26.96
N HIS A 433 -11.81 -4.48 28.16
CA HIS A 433 -12.75 -4.46 29.28
C HIS A 433 -13.43 -3.10 29.49
N LYS A 434 -12.78 -2.01 29.07
CA LYS A 434 -13.26 -0.63 29.27
C LYS A 434 -12.88 0.30 28.12
N GLU A 435 -11.62 0.22 27.69
CA GLU A 435 -11.06 1.13 26.68
C GLU A 435 -10.48 0.31 25.52
N CYS A 436 -10.75 0.79 24.30
CA CYS A 436 -10.19 0.28 23.06
C CYS A 436 -8.65 0.37 23.08
N PHE A 437 -8.02 -0.42 22.23
CA PHE A 437 -6.56 -0.42 22.07
C PHE A 437 -6.17 -0.19 20.62
N GLY A 438 -4.87 0.00 20.38
CA GLY A 438 -4.33 0.47 19.11
C GLY A 438 -3.73 1.86 19.25
N ASP A 439 -3.05 2.29 18.19
CA ASP A 439 -2.32 3.55 18.12
C ASP A 439 -2.60 4.29 16.80
N SER A 440 -2.00 5.47 16.64
CA SER A 440 -2.11 6.30 15.43
C SER A 440 -1.51 5.66 14.18
N GLU A 441 -0.83 4.52 14.31
CA GLU A 441 -0.27 3.76 13.19
C GLU A 441 -1.12 2.53 12.85
N THR A 442 -2.27 2.37 13.53
CA THR A 442 -3.30 1.41 13.15
C THR A 442 -3.94 1.87 11.85
N VAL A 443 -4.06 0.95 10.90
CA VAL A 443 -4.59 1.26 9.56
C VAL A 443 -5.65 0.25 9.20
N LEU A 444 -6.85 0.73 8.92
CA LEU A 444 -7.92 -0.05 8.31
C LEU A 444 -7.80 0.12 6.79
N PHE A 445 -7.98 -0.95 6.02
CA PHE A 445 -7.82 -0.90 4.57
C PHE A 445 -8.72 -1.90 3.85
N GLN A 446 -8.90 -1.67 2.57
CA GLN A 446 -9.54 -2.57 1.61
C GLN A 446 -8.54 -2.92 0.52
N LEU A 447 -8.41 -4.22 0.21
CA LEU A 447 -7.53 -4.71 -0.86
C LEU A 447 -8.30 -5.07 -2.13
N GLU A 448 -9.53 -5.54 -1.99
CA GLU A 448 -10.39 -6.01 -3.08
C GLU A 448 -11.85 -5.53 -2.88
N PRO A 449 -12.56 -5.13 -3.95
CA PRO A 449 -12.08 -5.02 -5.34
C PRO A 449 -11.44 -3.68 -5.67
N ILE A 450 -11.38 -2.76 -4.70
CA ILE A 450 -10.75 -1.45 -4.85
C ILE A 450 -9.76 -1.29 -3.70
N HIS A 451 -8.54 -0.86 -4.02
CA HIS A 451 -7.53 -0.54 -3.02
C HIS A 451 -7.86 0.78 -2.32
N ASP A 452 -8.10 0.75 -1.01
CA ASP A 452 -8.41 1.94 -0.22
C ASP A 452 -7.79 1.83 1.17
N VAL A 453 -7.37 2.96 1.73
CA VAL A 453 -6.62 3.03 2.98
C VAL A 453 -7.23 4.09 3.87
N PHE A 454 -7.61 3.67 5.08
CA PHE A 454 -8.26 4.48 6.10
C PHE A 454 -7.30 4.62 7.29
N SER A 455 -6.51 5.69 7.28
CA SER A 455 -5.54 5.97 8.35
C SER A 455 -6.24 6.32 9.67
N ALA A 456 -5.63 5.93 10.79
CA ALA A 456 -6.10 6.32 12.11
C ALA A 456 -6.25 7.84 12.24
N SER A 457 -7.34 8.27 12.85
CA SER A 457 -7.58 9.66 13.23
C SER A 457 -7.22 9.86 14.70
N THR A 458 -6.71 11.04 15.03
CA THR A 458 -6.44 11.42 16.42
C THR A 458 -7.67 11.98 17.14
N ILE A 459 -8.80 12.13 16.43
CA ILE A 459 -10.05 12.67 16.98
C ILE A 459 -10.73 11.65 17.90
N ASN A 460 -10.70 10.37 17.53
CA ASN A 460 -11.22 9.27 18.33
C ASN A 460 -10.20 8.13 18.37
N THR A 461 -9.91 7.60 19.55
CA THR A 461 -8.96 6.50 19.77
C THR A 461 -9.63 5.13 19.91
N ASP A 462 -10.90 5.01 19.53
CA ASP A 462 -11.67 3.75 19.49
C ASP A 462 -11.21 2.83 18.34
N TYR A 463 -9.90 2.53 18.27
CA TYR A 463 -9.31 1.83 17.12
C TYR A 463 -9.67 0.34 17.10
N VAL A 464 -9.45 -0.40 18.18
CA VAL A 464 -9.74 -1.83 18.26
C VAL A 464 -10.45 -2.18 19.57
N ALA A 465 -11.56 -2.91 19.48
CA ALA A 465 -12.22 -3.52 20.62
C ALA A 465 -12.33 -5.04 20.41
N PHE A 466 -11.85 -5.80 21.38
CA PHE A 466 -11.96 -7.25 21.43
C PHE A 466 -12.63 -7.67 22.74
N THR A 467 -13.95 -7.87 22.71
CA THR A 467 -14.77 -8.13 23.89
C THR A 467 -15.15 -9.60 24.04
N LYS A 468 -15.40 -10.03 25.28
CA LYS A 468 -15.89 -11.37 25.61
C LYS A 468 -17.01 -11.33 26.67
N PRO A 469 -17.89 -12.35 26.72
CA PRO A 469 -18.85 -12.53 27.80
C PRO A 469 -18.12 -12.79 29.15
N PRO A 470 -18.76 -12.54 30.31
CA PRO A 470 -20.15 -12.16 30.52
C PRO A 470 -20.44 -10.65 30.53
N GLY A 471 -19.39 -9.80 30.47
CA GLY A 471 -19.54 -8.35 30.68
C GLY A 471 -20.11 -7.58 29.49
N ASN A 472 -19.79 -8.00 28.27
CA ASN A 472 -20.23 -7.39 27.01
C ASN A 472 -20.56 -8.49 25.99
N GLN A 473 -21.32 -8.13 24.95
CA GLN A 473 -21.49 -8.99 23.78
C GLN A 473 -20.12 -9.26 23.15
N ALA A 474 -19.89 -10.51 22.75
CA ALA A 474 -18.67 -10.93 22.10
C ALA A 474 -18.61 -10.31 20.68
N CYS A 475 -17.56 -9.55 20.39
CA CYS A 475 -17.28 -9.07 19.05
C CYS A 475 -15.82 -8.62 18.90
N LEU A 476 -15.38 -8.58 17.65
CA LEU A 476 -14.13 -7.97 17.25
C LEU A 476 -14.46 -6.79 16.34
N THR A 477 -14.18 -5.59 16.80
CA THR A 477 -14.53 -4.36 16.08
C THR A 477 -13.32 -3.46 15.91
N PHE A 478 -13.27 -2.79 14.78
CA PHE A 478 -12.28 -1.79 14.44
C PHE A 478 -12.98 -0.48 14.14
N GLY A 479 -12.60 0.59 14.82
CA GLY A 479 -13.14 1.93 14.60
C GLY A 479 -14.53 2.16 15.19
N ALA A 480 -14.95 1.30 16.12
CA ALA A 480 -16.22 1.38 16.82
C ALA A 480 -16.01 1.56 18.33
N PRO A 481 -16.88 2.33 19.00
CA PRO A 481 -16.74 2.58 20.43
C PRO A 481 -16.91 1.30 21.23
N HIS A 482 -16.20 1.22 22.36
CA HIS A 482 -16.34 0.10 23.29
C HIS A 482 -17.81 -0.04 23.75
N PRO A 483 -18.41 -1.25 23.70
CA PRO A 483 -19.76 -1.47 24.21
C PRO A 483 -19.83 -1.09 25.70
N GLN A 484 -20.60 -0.05 26.04
CA GLN A 484 -20.80 0.33 27.43
C GLN A 484 -22.03 -0.39 28.02
N PRO A 485 -21.91 -1.06 29.18
CA PRO A 485 -23.06 -1.62 29.87
C PRO A 485 -23.96 -0.47 30.37
N ARG A 486 -25.09 -0.23 29.69
CA ARG A 486 -26.06 0.79 30.11
C ARG A 486 -26.79 0.32 31.38
N LYS A 487 -27.01 1.25 32.32
CA LYS A 487 -27.70 1.01 33.60
C LYS A 487 -29.22 0.78 33.47
N SER A 488 -29.78 0.92 32.27
CA SER A 488 -31.19 0.58 32.00
C SER A 488 -31.30 -0.89 31.64
N SER A 489 -32.30 -1.60 32.16
CA SER A 489 -32.60 -3.03 31.90
C SER A 489 -32.89 -3.41 30.43
N ARG A 490 -32.60 -2.54 29.48
CA ARG A 490 -32.60 -2.83 28.05
C ARG A 490 -31.17 -3.16 27.65
N ILE A 491 -30.92 -4.46 27.45
CA ILE A 491 -29.76 -4.93 26.69
C ILE A 491 -29.79 -4.18 25.35
N ASP A 492 -28.73 -3.45 25.03
CA ASP A 492 -28.59 -2.84 23.70
C ASP A 492 -28.53 -4.00 22.70
N THR A 493 -29.59 -4.18 21.92
CA THR A 493 -29.72 -5.33 21.01
C THR A 493 -28.82 -5.22 19.79
N HIS A 494 -28.28 -4.01 19.53
CA HIS A 494 -27.51 -3.72 18.35
C HIS A 494 -26.05 -3.42 18.65
N TYR A 495 -25.16 -3.93 17.79
CA TYR A 495 -23.78 -3.49 17.76
C TYR A 495 -23.68 -2.00 17.39
N SER A 496 -22.83 -1.26 18.09
CA SER A 496 -22.49 0.12 17.73
C SER A 496 -21.53 0.13 16.55
N LEU A 497 -21.88 0.83 15.47
CA LEU A 497 -21.01 1.04 14.32
C LEU A 497 -20.39 2.44 14.42
N GLY A 498 -19.09 2.53 14.15
CA GLY A 498 -18.42 3.82 14.01
C GLY A 498 -18.51 4.36 12.58
N ALA A 499 -18.14 5.64 12.39
CA ALA A 499 -18.21 6.31 11.10
C ALA A 499 -17.45 5.54 10.00
N VAL A 500 -16.20 5.16 10.27
CA VAL A 500 -15.44 4.23 9.43
C VAL A 500 -15.05 3.06 10.32
N SER A 501 -15.70 1.91 10.13
CA SER A 501 -15.54 0.76 11.02
C SER A 501 -15.69 -0.59 10.32
N LEU A 502 -15.02 -1.59 10.87
CA LEU A 502 -15.15 -3.00 10.49
C LEU A 502 -15.55 -3.80 11.73
N LEU A 503 -16.64 -4.53 11.65
CA LEU A 503 -17.11 -5.42 12.72
C LEU A 503 -17.16 -6.85 12.21
N LEU A 504 -16.62 -7.76 13.01
CA LEU A 504 -16.74 -9.21 12.84
C LEU A 504 -17.54 -9.76 14.02
N ASN A 505 -18.55 -10.58 13.72
CA ASN A 505 -19.36 -11.23 14.74
C ASN A 505 -18.56 -12.29 15.51
N ASP A 506 -19.16 -12.84 16.57
CA ASP A 506 -18.52 -13.81 17.47
C ASP A 506 -18.25 -15.19 16.83
N SER A 507 -19.09 -15.59 15.88
CA SER A 507 -18.89 -16.81 15.08
C SER A 507 -17.89 -16.62 13.93
N PHE A 508 -17.46 -15.38 13.63
CA PHE A 508 -16.70 -15.05 12.42
C PHE A 508 -17.34 -15.58 11.11
N GLU A 509 -18.67 -15.69 11.09
CA GLU A 509 -19.44 -16.04 9.88
C GLU A 509 -19.83 -14.78 9.09
N PHE A 510 -20.00 -13.64 9.77
CA PHE A 510 -20.48 -12.41 9.14
C PHE A 510 -19.68 -11.18 9.57
N GLY A 511 -19.52 -10.28 8.62
CA GLY A 511 -18.85 -9.00 8.81
C GLY A 511 -19.69 -7.83 8.29
N VAL A 512 -19.44 -6.65 8.86
CA VAL A 512 -19.96 -5.39 8.32
C VAL A 512 -18.86 -4.35 8.29
N PHE A 513 -18.65 -3.75 7.13
CA PHE A 513 -17.86 -2.55 6.95
C PHE A 513 -18.80 -1.35 6.78
N ASN A 514 -18.65 -0.34 7.62
CA ASN A 514 -19.45 0.88 7.59
C ASN A 514 -18.57 2.06 7.22
N HIS A 515 -19.00 2.84 6.22
CA HIS A 515 -18.35 4.07 5.80
C HIS A 515 -19.39 5.20 5.69
N ASP A 516 -19.42 6.03 6.72
CA ASP A 516 -20.18 7.26 6.81
C ASP A 516 -19.25 8.44 6.48
N TYR A 517 -19.34 8.89 5.23
CA TYR A 517 -18.61 10.04 4.73
C TYR A 517 -19.15 11.35 5.32
N THR A 518 -20.47 11.44 5.54
CA THR A 518 -21.14 12.65 6.04
C THR A 518 -20.75 13.01 7.46
N SER A 519 -20.45 12.01 8.30
CA SER A 519 -19.96 12.19 9.67
C SER A 519 -18.52 12.74 9.75
N ARG A 520 -17.83 12.91 8.62
CA ARG A 520 -16.46 13.47 8.51
C ARG A 520 -15.39 12.68 9.28
N GLY A 521 -15.61 11.37 9.48
CA GLY A 521 -14.64 10.46 10.08
C GLY A 521 -14.95 10.07 11.53
N GLY A 522 -14.12 9.20 12.08
CA GLY A 522 -14.23 8.68 13.44
C GLY A 522 -12.86 8.30 13.96
N ALA A 523 -12.68 7.05 14.40
CA ALA A 523 -11.35 6.55 14.74
C ALA A 523 -10.46 6.34 13.51
N PHE A 524 -11.05 6.25 12.31
CA PHE A 524 -10.34 6.27 11.03
C PHE A 524 -10.88 7.41 10.16
N HIS A 525 -10.03 7.92 9.26
CA HIS A 525 -10.42 8.88 8.24
C HIS A 525 -11.30 8.22 7.16
N THR A 526 -12.15 9.02 6.51
CA THR A 526 -12.99 8.58 5.40
C THR A 526 -12.19 8.41 4.11
N SER A 527 -12.74 7.66 3.15
CA SER A 527 -12.16 7.47 1.82
C SER A 527 -12.00 8.80 1.11
N ILE A 528 -10.81 9.03 0.56
CA ILE A 528 -10.55 10.16 -0.33
C ILE A 528 -11.13 9.93 -1.73
N LEU A 529 -11.41 8.67 -2.09
CA LEU A 529 -11.91 8.24 -3.39
C LEU A 529 -13.45 8.24 -3.41
N ARG A 530 -14.04 7.50 -2.46
CA ARG A 530 -15.47 7.24 -2.37
C ARG A 530 -16.11 8.21 -1.41
N LYS A 531 -16.32 9.44 -1.89
CA LYS A 531 -16.92 10.55 -1.15
C LYS A 531 -18.44 10.43 -0.98
N TYR A 532 -18.91 9.26 -0.58
CA TYR A 532 -20.31 8.94 -0.35
C TYR A 532 -20.45 7.87 0.75
N ASP A 533 -21.64 7.79 1.34
CA ASP A 533 -21.92 6.82 2.40
C ASP A 533 -22.19 5.43 1.82
N PHE A 534 -21.57 4.41 2.40
CA PHE A 534 -21.81 3.02 2.03
C PHE A 534 -21.66 2.07 3.23
N GLN A 535 -22.31 0.92 3.13
CA GLN A 535 -22.23 -0.14 4.12
C GLN A 535 -22.22 -1.50 3.43
N ASP A 536 -21.12 -2.21 3.58
CA ASP A 536 -20.93 -3.54 3.02
C ASP A 536 -21.15 -4.57 4.13
N ARG A 537 -22.24 -5.33 4.03
CA ARG A 537 -22.49 -6.52 4.86
C ARG A 537 -22.07 -7.74 4.06
N PHE A 538 -21.29 -8.64 4.63
CA PHE A 538 -20.72 -9.78 3.91
C PHE A 538 -20.65 -11.04 4.77
N GLU A 539 -20.77 -12.18 4.10
CA GLU A 539 -20.48 -13.49 4.66
C GLU A 539 -18.97 -13.73 4.58
N ILE A 540 -18.36 -14.17 5.68
CA ILE A 540 -16.92 -14.37 5.78
C ILE A 540 -16.59 -15.77 5.22
N ASP A 541 -15.80 -15.79 4.15
CA ASP A 541 -15.27 -17.04 3.59
C ASP A 541 -13.94 -17.42 4.25
N GLN A 542 -13.11 -16.41 4.55
CA GLN A 542 -11.73 -16.59 4.98
C GLN A 542 -11.36 -15.51 6.00
N LEU A 543 -10.61 -15.92 7.03
CA LEU A 543 -10.06 -15.03 8.05
C LEU A 543 -8.64 -15.45 8.38
N GLU A 544 -7.69 -14.53 8.29
CA GLU A 544 -6.28 -14.78 8.59
C GLU A 544 -5.69 -13.68 9.48
N VAL A 545 -4.76 -14.07 10.35
CA VAL A 545 -3.92 -13.12 11.08
C VAL A 545 -2.45 -13.46 10.84
N TRP A 546 -1.71 -12.44 10.42
CA TRP A 546 -0.30 -12.50 10.12
C TRP A 546 0.49 -11.65 11.10
N GLY A 547 1.50 -12.22 11.73
CA GLY A 547 2.44 -11.51 12.58
C GLY A 547 3.56 -10.91 11.75
N CYS A 548 3.79 -9.60 11.89
CA CYS A 548 4.95 -8.91 11.35
C CYS A 548 6.08 -9.00 12.39
N GLY A 549 7.01 -9.92 12.19
CA GLY A 549 8.11 -10.21 13.12
C GLY A 549 8.95 -11.37 12.61
N GLY A 550 10.27 -11.25 12.76
CA GLY A 550 11.20 -12.27 12.28
C GLY A 550 11.28 -13.48 13.21
N ASP A 551 12.38 -14.23 13.08
CA ASP A 551 12.62 -15.44 13.86
C ASP A 551 12.71 -15.19 15.36
N ASN A 552 13.10 -13.98 15.77
CA ASN A 552 13.25 -13.62 17.18
C ASN A 552 11.90 -13.53 17.89
N GLU A 553 10.93 -12.87 17.24
CA GLU A 553 9.56 -12.73 17.75
C GLU A 553 8.87 -14.10 17.83
N ALA A 554 9.08 -14.96 16.83
CA ALA A 554 8.57 -16.33 16.81
C ALA A 554 9.16 -17.19 17.93
N LYS A 555 10.48 -17.13 18.17
CA LYS A 555 11.13 -17.82 19.29
C LYS A 555 10.58 -17.34 20.64
N ALA A 556 10.44 -16.03 20.81
CA ALA A 556 9.88 -15.46 22.04
C ALA A 556 8.42 -15.86 22.29
N GLN A 557 7.62 -16.06 21.24
CA GLN A 557 6.26 -16.61 21.36
C GLN A 557 6.30 -18.08 21.79
N ALA A 558 7.14 -18.90 21.15
CA ALA A 558 7.27 -20.33 21.45
C ALA A 558 7.76 -20.58 22.89
N GLU A 559 8.75 -19.82 23.36
CA GLU A 559 9.24 -19.88 24.74
C GLU A 559 8.16 -19.55 25.75
N ARG A 560 7.30 -18.56 25.45
CA ARG A 560 6.15 -18.19 26.30
C ARG A 560 5.08 -19.26 26.33
N TRP A 561 4.72 -19.85 25.19
CA TRP A 561 3.80 -20.98 25.15
C TRP A 561 4.34 -22.17 25.95
N ALA A 562 5.62 -22.52 25.77
CA ALA A 562 6.25 -23.59 26.54
C ALA A 562 6.32 -23.28 28.04
N TRP A 563 6.45 -22.00 28.42
CA TRP A 563 6.37 -21.60 29.82
C TRP A 563 4.95 -21.74 30.38
N GLN A 564 3.92 -21.28 29.64
CA GLN A 564 2.53 -21.40 30.05
C GLN A 564 2.06 -22.85 30.11
N GLU A 565 2.48 -23.70 29.18
CA GLU A 565 2.15 -25.13 29.20
C GLU A 565 2.76 -25.81 30.43
N ARG A 566 4.02 -25.52 30.74
CA ARG A 566 4.67 -25.99 31.98
C ARG A 566 3.97 -25.47 33.24
N GLU A 567 3.55 -24.21 33.24
CA GLU A 567 2.82 -23.61 34.36
C GLU A 567 1.41 -24.19 34.51
N ALA A 568 0.71 -24.43 33.39
CA ALA A 568 -0.60 -25.07 33.36
C ALA A 568 -0.52 -26.53 33.80
N GLU A 569 0.52 -27.26 33.38
CA GLU A 569 0.79 -28.62 33.86
C GLU A 569 1.12 -28.62 35.36
N ALA A 570 1.91 -27.66 35.85
CA ALA A 570 2.18 -27.50 37.28
C ALA A 570 0.88 -27.23 38.06
N ARG A 571 0.00 -26.34 37.57
CA ARG A 571 -1.34 -26.11 38.15
C ARG A 571 -2.20 -27.36 38.13
N ARG A 572 -2.19 -28.13 37.04
CA ARG A 572 -2.91 -29.42 36.96
C ARG A 572 -2.36 -30.43 37.97
N ARG A 573 -1.03 -30.54 38.11
CA ARG A 573 -0.37 -31.43 39.07
C ARG A 573 -0.68 -31.06 40.52
N VAL A 574 -0.77 -29.77 40.85
CA VAL A 574 -1.18 -29.30 42.19
C VAL A 574 -2.64 -29.69 42.48
N ASN A 575 -3.54 -29.58 41.49
CA ASN A 575 -4.95 -29.95 41.63
C ASN A 575 -5.19 -31.48 41.60
N LEU A 576 -4.27 -32.28 41.06
CA LEU A 576 -4.33 -33.75 41.04
C LEU A 576 -3.66 -34.41 42.27
N GLY A 577 -3.02 -33.63 43.16
CA GLY A 577 -2.20 -34.15 44.25
C GLY A 577 -2.49 -33.60 45.65
N THR A 578 -3.59 -32.88 45.85
CA THR A 578 -3.97 -32.26 47.16
C THR A 578 -5.31 -32.76 47.71
N GLY A 579 -5.90 -33.80 47.13
CA GLY A 579 -6.92 -34.59 47.81
C GLY A 579 -6.24 -35.59 48.73
N ASP A 580 -5.92 -35.18 49.96
CA ASP A 580 -5.43 -36.09 50.99
C ASP A 580 -6.53 -37.14 51.23
N ILE A 581 -6.34 -38.34 50.70
CA ILE A 581 -7.29 -39.46 50.81
C ILE A 581 -7.61 -39.72 52.29
N GLU A 582 -6.68 -39.43 53.20
CA GLU A 582 -6.89 -39.50 54.64
C GLU A 582 -7.78 -38.38 55.20
N THR A 583 -7.71 -37.16 54.67
CA THR A 583 -8.61 -36.06 55.08
C THR A 583 -10.03 -36.26 54.56
N ASP A 584 -10.20 -36.76 53.34
CA ASP A 584 -11.51 -37.12 52.81
C ASP A 584 -12.10 -38.32 53.54
N ARG A 585 -11.27 -39.28 53.96
CA ARG A 585 -11.69 -40.41 54.81
C ARG A 585 -12.09 -39.95 56.22
N ALA A 586 -11.34 -39.03 56.83
CA ALA A 586 -11.67 -38.46 58.14
C ALA A 586 -12.96 -37.62 58.12
N LEU A 587 -13.22 -36.90 57.02
CA LEU A 587 -14.47 -36.17 56.81
C LEU A 587 -15.67 -37.11 56.59
N LEU A 588 -15.48 -38.21 55.86
CA LEU A 588 -16.51 -39.24 55.67
C LEU A 588 -16.80 -40.05 56.96
N GLU A 589 -15.81 -40.19 57.83
CA GLU A 589 -15.94 -40.83 59.14
C GLU A 589 -16.66 -39.91 60.15
N MET A 590 -16.36 -38.60 60.16
CA MET A 590 -17.08 -37.60 60.96
C MET A 590 -18.51 -37.32 60.44
N ALA A 591 -18.74 -37.45 59.14
CA ALA A 591 -20.07 -37.36 58.52
C ALA A 591 -20.91 -38.64 58.67
N GLY A 592 -20.38 -39.68 59.32
CA GLY A 592 -21.12 -40.92 59.65
C GLY A 592 -21.38 -41.86 58.46
N LEU A 593 -20.76 -41.62 57.30
CA LEU A 593 -20.98 -42.39 56.07
C LEU A 593 -20.09 -43.63 55.97
N VAL A 594 -18.95 -43.67 56.66
CA VAL A 594 -18.01 -44.81 56.63
C VAL A 594 -17.66 -45.20 58.07
N GLY A 595 -18.49 -46.05 58.68
CA GLY A 595 -18.27 -46.51 60.05
C GLY A 595 -19.23 -47.58 60.59
N ALA A 596 -20.10 -48.16 59.76
CA ALA A 596 -21.04 -49.20 60.19
C ALA A 596 -20.59 -50.58 59.69
N SER A 597 -19.61 -51.18 60.36
CA SER A 597 -19.35 -52.61 60.29
C SER A 597 -18.92 -53.14 61.64
N ARG A 598 -19.89 -53.39 62.52
CA ARG A 598 -19.88 -54.56 63.41
C ARG A 598 -21.23 -54.81 64.10
N SER A 599 -21.78 -55.98 63.79
CA SER A 599 -22.47 -56.90 64.71
C SER A 599 -23.92 -56.63 65.10
N GLY A 600 -24.85 -57.00 64.21
CA GLY A 600 -26.14 -57.56 64.61
C GLY A 600 -26.10 -59.09 64.48
N GLY A 601 -26.41 -59.83 65.56
CA GLY A 601 -26.49 -61.29 65.54
C GLY A 601 -26.69 -61.95 66.91
N SER A 602 -27.97 -62.14 67.27
CA SER A 602 -28.62 -63.06 68.25
C SER A 602 -27.79 -64.05 69.09
N MET A 603 -28.12 -64.16 70.39
CA MET A 603 -28.62 -65.39 71.05
C MET A 603 -29.01 -65.16 72.52
N ALA A 604 -30.10 -65.84 72.92
CA ALA A 604 -30.72 -66.02 74.24
C ALA A 604 -31.62 -64.89 74.80
#